data_AF-B3S9A7-F1
#
_entry.id   AF-B3S9A7-F1
#
_cell.length_a   1.000
_cell.length_b   1.000
_cell.length_c   1.000
_cell.angle_alpha   90.00
_cell.angle_beta   90.00
_cell.angle_gamma   90.00
#
_symmetry.space_group_name_H-M   'P 1'
#
loop_
_entity.id
_entity.type
_entity.pdbx_description
1 polymer ?
#
loop_
_entity_poly.entity_id
_entity_poly.type
_entity_poly.pdbx_seq_one_letter_code
_entity_poly.pdbx_strand_id
1 'polypeptide(L)'
;MPVSSNQSNMSVSNQNPTNNNEYQDLLRHVMKVPTNRCIIRQNFLYNICSRLQDIDQCGGHIWVHGKRGSGKTVAVSQAVRIVVEQKKAFHPNGVYWITIGNAKNQRLFLILEKLCLELGLQGIDLPQKLDDVVDRLNRYFQGS
;
A
#
# COMPACT_ATOMS: atom_id res chain seq x y z
N MET A 1 -8.22 45.13 -50.09
CA MET A 1 -9.56 45.09 -49.45
C MET A 1 -10.36 43.96 -50.10
N PRO A 2 -11.37 43.37 -49.44
CA PRO A 2 -11.41 42.23 -48.50
C PRO A 2 -11.88 40.93 -49.24
N VAL A 3 -11.98 39.71 -48.66
CA VAL A 3 -13.00 39.20 -47.73
C VAL A 3 -12.52 37.87 -47.11
N SER A 4 -12.81 37.70 -45.82
CA SER A 4 -12.60 36.57 -44.91
C SER A 4 -13.30 35.25 -45.27
N SER A 5 -12.75 34.12 -44.79
CA SER A 5 -13.40 32.93 -44.18
C SER A 5 -12.45 31.71 -44.29
N ASN A 6 -12.36 30.70 -43.43
CA ASN A 6 -12.71 30.45 -42.03
C ASN A 6 -12.06 29.09 -41.65
N GLN A 7 -11.84 28.83 -40.35
CA GLN A 7 -11.58 27.50 -39.70
C GLN A 7 -10.20 26.86 -39.97
N SER A 8 -9.49 26.29 -39.00
CA SER A 8 -9.94 25.52 -37.84
C SER A 8 -9.03 25.73 -36.61
N ASN A 9 -9.61 26.22 -35.51
CA ASN A 9 -9.00 26.07 -34.19
C ASN A 9 -9.06 24.59 -33.80
N MET A 10 -7.92 23.90 -33.89
CA MET A 10 -7.73 22.66 -33.13
C MET A 10 -7.69 23.03 -31.65
N SER A 11 -8.83 22.86 -30.99
CA SER A 11 -8.90 22.76 -29.54
C SER A 11 -8.00 21.59 -29.12
N VAL A 12 -6.81 21.93 -28.65
CA VAL A 12 -5.96 21.03 -27.87
C VAL A 12 -6.78 20.65 -26.66
N SER A 13 -7.32 19.44 -26.68
CA SER A 13 -7.99 18.83 -25.55
C SER A 13 -7.02 18.83 -24.38
N ASN A 14 -7.27 19.71 -23.40
CA ASN A 14 -6.69 19.63 -22.07
C ASN A 14 -7.04 18.25 -21.51
N GLN A 15 -6.11 17.31 -21.65
CA GLN A 15 -6.13 16.11 -20.84
C GLN A 15 -5.88 16.57 -19.41
N ASN A 16 -6.97 16.66 -18.63
CA ASN A 16 -6.88 16.76 -17.18
C ASN A 16 -5.93 15.65 -16.68
N PRO A 17 -4.95 15.95 -15.82
CA PRO A 17 -4.12 14.92 -15.22
C PRO A 17 -5.02 14.06 -14.34
N THR A 18 -5.42 12.90 -14.86
CA THR A 18 -6.22 11.90 -14.15
C THR A 18 -5.53 11.51 -12.84
N ASN A 19 -6.15 11.90 -11.72
CA ASN A 19 -6.06 11.35 -10.36
C ASN A 19 -5.02 10.24 -10.10
N ASN A 20 -3.72 10.58 -10.10
CA ASN A 20 -2.70 9.66 -9.58
C ASN A 20 -2.68 9.58 -8.03
N ASN A 21 -3.52 10.37 -7.35
CA ASN A 21 -3.55 10.43 -5.88
C ASN A 21 -4.36 9.31 -5.22
N GLU A 22 -5.39 8.78 -5.87
CA GLU A 22 -6.33 7.83 -5.23
C GLU A 22 -5.62 6.56 -4.72
N TYR A 23 -4.70 6.00 -5.50
CA TYR A 23 -3.93 4.81 -5.11
C TYR A 23 -2.72 5.13 -4.21
N GLN A 24 -2.26 6.38 -4.18
CA GLN A 24 -1.22 6.80 -3.22
C GLN A 24 -1.78 6.83 -1.80
N ASP A 25 -3.05 7.21 -1.64
CA ASP A 25 -3.73 7.24 -0.34
C ASP A 25 -3.95 5.83 0.24
N LEU A 26 -3.92 4.80 -0.61
CA LEU A 26 -3.96 3.39 -0.19
C LEU A 26 -2.62 2.89 0.37
N LEU A 27 -1.51 3.62 0.21
CA LEU A 27 -0.18 3.21 0.65
C LEU A 27 0.20 3.84 1.99
N ARG A 28 -0.38 3.35 3.08
CA ARG A 28 -0.18 3.89 4.43
C ARG A 28 1.17 3.44 5.00
N HIS A 29 2.05 4.41 5.22
CA HIS A 29 3.41 4.22 5.77
C HIS A 29 4.38 3.39 4.92
N VAL A 30 4.00 3.02 3.69
CA VAL A 30 4.89 2.28 2.78
C VAL A 30 6.05 3.20 2.38
N MET A 31 7.29 2.77 2.61
CA MET A 31 8.46 3.61 2.32
C MET A 31 8.54 3.98 0.82
N LYS A 32 9.03 5.19 0.51
CA LYS A 32 9.38 5.57 -0.87
C LYS A 32 10.82 5.18 -1.11
N VAL A 33 11.06 4.37 -2.15
CA VAL A 33 12.42 3.95 -2.51
C VAL A 33 12.93 4.84 -3.65
N PRO A 34 14.04 5.58 -3.47
CA PRO A 34 14.62 6.38 -4.53
C PRO A 34 15.09 5.49 -5.69
N THR A 35 14.60 5.75 -6.89
CA THR A 35 14.98 5.01 -8.11
C THR A 35 16.37 5.36 -8.61
N ASN A 36 16.88 6.56 -8.30
CA ASN A 36 18.18 7.05 -8.73
C ASN A 36 19.39 6.47 -7.96
N ARG A 37 19.17 5.75 -6.86
CA ARG A 37 20.22 5.17 -6.00
C ARG A 37 19.96 3.71 -5.64
N CYS A 38 19.05 3.05 -6.36
CA CYS A 38 18.65 1.67 -6.10
C CYS A 38 18.72 0.85 -7.40
N ILE A 39 19.54 -0.20 -7.40
CA ILE A 39 19.54 -1.18 -8.50
C ILE A 39 18.36 -2.13 -8.29
N ILE A 40 17.44 -2.14 -9.25
CA ILE A 40 16.25 -2.98 -9.20
C ILE A 40 16.62 -4.43 -9.56
N ARG A 41 16.35 -5.35 -8.64
CA ARG A 41 16.54 -6.79 -8.85
C ARG A 41 15.29 -7.38 -9.50
N GLN A 42 15.16 -7.20 -10.81
CA GLN A 42 13.91 -7.40 -11.54
C GLN A 42 13.22 -8.77 -11.27
N ASN A 43 13.95 -9.88 -11.37
CA ASN A 43 13.38 -11.22 -11.16
C ASN A 43 12.83 -11.40 -9.74
N PHE A 44 13.55 -10.88 -8.73
CA PHE A 44 13.12 -10.97 -7.34
C PHE A 44 11.89 -10.11 -7.08
N LEU A 45 11.90 -8.89 -7.62
CA LEU A 45 10.78 -7.95 -7.54
C LEU A 45 9.52 -8.53 -8.18
N TYR A 46 9.62 -9.05 -9.41
CA TYR A 46 8.47 -9.62 -10.11
C TYR A 46 7.88 -10.84 -9.42
N ASN A 47 8.72 -11.69 -8.79
CA ASN A 47 8.21 -12.81 -8.00
C ASN A 47 7.36 -12.31 -6.82
N ILE A 48 7.83 -11.29 -6.08
CA ILE A 48 7.05 -10.70 -4.99
C ILE A 48 5.74 -10.09 -5.52
N CYS A 49 5.80 -9.34 -6.64
CA CYS A 49 4.61 -8.77 -7.25
C CYS A 49 3.58 -9.82 -7.65
N SER A 50 4.02 -10.95 -8.24
CA SER A 50 3.12 -12.05 -8.61
C SER A 50 2.44 -12.63 -7.39
N ARG A 51 3.20 -12.91 -6.32
CA ARG A 51 2.64 -13.47 -5.09
C ARG A 51 1.69 -12.50 -4.39
N LEU A 52 1.96 -11.20 -4.44
CA LEU A 52 1.05 -10.19 -3.89
C LEU A 52 -0.28 -10.16 -4.65
N GLN A 53 -0.28 -10.37 -5.97
CA GLN A 53 -1.52 -10.50 -6.74
C GLN A 53 -2.30 -11.76 -6.37
N ASP A 54 -1.60 -12.88 -6.14
CA ASP A 54 -2.25 -14.11 -5.66
C ASP A 54 -2.94 -13.85 -4.30
N ILE A 55 -2.28 -13.11 -3.38
CA ILE A 55 -2.85 -12.75 -2.08
C ILE A 55 -4.05 -11.82 -2.21
N ASP A 56 -4.00 -10.84 -3.11
CA ASP A 56 -5.12 -9.91 -3.32
C ASP A 56 -6.41 -10.64 -3.68
N GLN A 57 -6.30 -11.76 -4.42
CA GLN A 57 -7.45 -12.56 -4.86
C GLN A 57 -7.88 -13.61 -3.84
N CYS A 58 -6.92 -14.30 -3.21
CA CYS A 58 -7.19 -15.52 -2.45
C CYS A 58 -6.87 -15.39 -0.94
N GLY A 59 -6.31 -14.26 -0.50
CA GLY A 59 -5.72 -14.11 0.82
C GLY A 59 -4.45 -14.94 1.01
N GLY A 60 -3.79 -14.78 2.15
CA GLY A 60 -2.63 -15.59 2.54
C GLY A 60 -1.44 -14.80 3.08
N HIS A 61 -0.27 -15.44 3.09
CA HIS A 61 0.95 -14.87 3.65
C HIS A 61 2.15 -15.11 2.72
N ILE A 62 2.98 -14.08 2.55
CA ILE A 62 4.29 -14.20 1.89
C ILE A 62 5.38 -14.04 2.94
N TRP A 63 6.28 -15.01 2.99
CA TRP A 63 7.47 -14.94 3.82
C TRP A 63 8.68 -14.50 2.98
N VAL A 64 9.25 -13.33 3.27
CA VAL A 64 10.47 -12.83 2.60
C VAL A 64 11.66 -12.90 3.56
N HIS A 65 12.56 -13.85 3.33
CA HIS A 65 13.74 -14.08 4.17
C HIS A 65 15.07 -13.85 3.45
N GLY A 66 16.15 -13.77 4.23
CA GLY A 66 17.50 -13.51 3.73
C GLY A 66 18.36 -12.77 4.76
N LYS A 67 19.67 -12.69 4.49
CA LYS A 67 20.65 -12.06 5.40
C LYS A 67 20.30 -10.59 5.73
N ARG A 68 20.78 -10.10 6.87
CA ARG A 68 20.65 -8.67 7.24
C ARG A 68 21.29 -7.82 6.13
N GLY A 69 20.64 -6.70 5.77
CA GLY A 69 21.15 -5.80 4.73
C GLY A 69 20.94 -6.25 3.28
N SER A 70 20.33 -7.41 3.02
CA SER A 70 20.14 -7.93 1.64
C SER A 70 19.06 -7.22 0.81
N GLY A 71 18.53 -6.08 1.27
CA GLY A 71 17.52 -5.29 0.55
C GLY A 71 16.08 -5.82 0.59
N LYS A 72 15.73 -6.72 1.52
CA LYS A 72 14.36 -7.29 1.61
C LYS A 72 13.27 -6.23 1.73
N THR A 73 13.41 -5.34 2.72
CA THR A 73 12.47 -4.25 2.99
C THR A 73 12.28 -3.35 1.77
N VAL A 74 13.38 -3.02 1.09
CA VAL A 74 13.38 -2.22 -0.14
C VAL A 74 12.62 -2.91 -1.26
N ALA A 75 12.92 -4.20 -1.52
CA ALA A 75 12.26 -4.96 -2.57
C ALA A 75 10.76 -5.15 -2.31
N VAL A 76 10.35 -5.48 -1.08
CA VAL A 76 8.94 -5.62 -0.71
C VAL A 76 8.21 -4.28 -0.85
N SER A 77 8.82 -3.18 -0.40
CA SER A 77 8.23 -1.86 -0.55
C SER A 77 8.05 -1.46 -2.00
N GLN A 78 9.01 -1.75 -2.88
CA GLN A 78 8.88 -1.52 -4.32
C GLN A 78 7.75 -2.37 -4.91
N ALA A 79 7.68 -3.65 -4.53
CA ALA A 79 6.66 -4.57 -5.03
C ALA A 79 5.25 -4.09 -4.67
N VAL A 80 5.03 -3.75 -3.39
CA VAL A 80 3.76 -3.24 -2.86
C VAL A 80 3.31 -1.99 -3.62
N ARG A 81 4.22 -1.04 -3.84
CA ARG A 81 3.90 0.18 -4.61
C ARG A 81 3.47 -0.15 -6.03
N ILE A 82 4.22 -1.02 -6.72
CA ILE A 82 3.89 -1.44 -8.08
C ILE A 82 2.51 -2.11 -8.14
N VAL A 83 2.22 -3.05 -7.25
CA VAL A 83 0.93 -3.76 -7.31
C VAL A 83 -0.26 -2.87 -6.96
N VAL A 84 -0.10 -1.95 -6.01
CA VAL A 84 -1.18 -1.01 -5.64
C VAL A 84 -1.38 0.06 -6.72
N GLU A 85 -0.31 0.75 -7.11
CA GLU A 85 -0.40 1.92 -8.01
C GLU A 85 -0.63 1.51 -9.46
N GLN A 86 0.02 0.44 -9.93
CA GLN A 86 -0.01 0.06 -11.36
C GLN A 86 -0.99 -1.09 -11.64
N LYS A 87 -1.14 -2.02 -10.69
CA LYS A 87 -2.01 -3.20 -10.84
C LYS A 87 -3.32 -3.09 -10.09
N LYS A 88 -3.54 -1.97 -9.38
CA LYS A 88 -4.80 -1.63 -8.67
C LYS A 88 -5.24 -2.68 -7.64
N ALA A 89 -4.27 -3.39 -7.05
CA ALA A 89 -4.51 -4.40 -6.03
C ALA A 89 -4.81 -3.77 -4.65
N PHE A 90 -5.43 -4.55 -3.77
CA PHE A 90 -5.77 -4.24 -2.39
C PHE A 90 -6.81 -3.13 -2.21
N HIS A 91 -7.64 -2.87 -3.21
CA HIS A 91 -8.76 -1.94 -3.10
C HIS A 91 -9.97 -2.62 -2.41
N PRO A 92 -10.75 -1.91 -1.57
CA PRO A 92 -10.63 -0.49 -1.17
C PRO A 92 -9.73 -0.26 0.06
N ASN A 93 -9.37 -1.33 0.77
CA ASN A 93 -8.81 -1.21 2.12
C ASN A 93 -7.34 -0.74 2.15
N GLY A 94 -6.61 -0.88 1.05
CA GLY A 94 -5.22 -0.46 0.90
C GLY A 94 -4.22 -1.31 1.68
N VAL A 95 -3.03 -0.76 1.89
CA VAL A 95 -1.89 -1.44 2.52
C VAL A 95 -1.37 -0.62 3.69
N TYR A 96 -1.16 -1.28 4.83
CA TYR A 96 -0.57 -0.71 6.04
C TYR A 96 0.83 -1.29 6.26
N TRP A 97 1.84 -0.41 6.36
CA TRP A 97 3.22 -0.81 6.64
C TRP A 97 3.58 -0.63 8.11
N ILE A 98 3.84 -1.74 8.80
CA ILE A 98 4.08 -1.74 10.25
C ILE A 98 5.49 -2.23 10.57
N THR A 99 6.21 -1.50 11.42
CA THR A 99 7.53 -1.92 11.92
C THR A 99 7.40 -2.49 13.33
N ILE A 100 7.49 -3.82 13.45
CA ILE A 100 7.42 -4.51 14.75
C ILE A 100 8.79 -4.49 15.46
N GLY A 101 9.84 -4.90 14.77
CA GLY A 101 11.19 -5.03 15.34
C GLY A 101 11.26 -6.07 16.47
N ASN A 102 12.20 -5.91 17.41
CA ASN A 102 12.21 -6.68 18.65
C ASN A 102 11.26 -6.02 19.66
N ALA A 103 10.02 -6.53 19.74
CA ALA A 103 8.99 -5.99 20.60
C ALA A 103 8.62 -6.98 21.72
N LYS A 104 8.62 -6.51 22.96
CA LYS A 104 7.95 -7.18 24.08
C LYS A 104 6.44 -6.91 24.02
N ASN A 105 5.64 -7.70 24.72
CA ASN A 105 4.17 -7.65 24.68
C ASN A 105 3.59 -6.23 24.80
N GLN A 106 4.09 -5.42 25.74
CA GLN A 106 3.59 -4.05 25.92
C GLN A 106 3.86 -3.16 24.70
N ARG A 107 5.04 -3.26 24.09
CA ARG A 107 5.37 -2.50 22.88
C ARG A 107 4.58 -3.00 21.68
N LEU A 108 4.38 -4.31 21.57
CA LEU A 108 3.57 -4.91 20.51
C LEU A 108 2.12 -4.42 20.61
N PHE A 109 1.55 -4.39 21.82
CA PHE A 109 0.22 -3.85 22.05
C PHE A 109 0.09 -2.41 21.58
N LEU A 110 1.01 -1.51 21.95
CA LEU A 110 0.98 -0.11 21.50
C LEU A 110 1.06 0.03 19.97
N ILE A 111 1.83 -0.84 19.29
CA ILE A 111 1.91 -0.86 17.83
C ILE A 111 0.57 -1.27 17.21
N LEU A 112 -0.07 -2.28 17.77
CA LEU A 112 -1.35 -2.80 17.25
C LEU A 112 -2.54 -1.91 17.60
N GLU A 113 -2.54 -1.28 18.77
CA GLU A 113 -3.53 -0.26 19.16
C GLU A 113 -3.47 0.92 18.19
N LYS A 114 -2.26 1.40 17.86
CA LYS A 114 -2.07 2.44 16.84
C LYS A 114 -2.63 2.02 15.49
N LEU A 115 -2.40 0.77 15.06
CA LEU A 115 -2.99 0.25 13.82
C LEU A 115 -4.53 0.28 13.87
N CYS A 116 -5.14 -0.13 14.98
CA CYS A 116 -6.58 -0.11 15.14
C CYS A 116 -7.16 1.30 14.99
N LEU A 117 -6.49 2.30 15.57
CA LEU A 117 -6.86 3.71 15.40
C LEU A 117 -6.77 4.16 13.93
N GLU A 118 -5.72 3.76 13.21
CA GLU A 118 -5.54 4.07 11.78
C GLU A 118 -6.54 3.35 10.85
N LEU A 119 -7.11 2.23 11.31
CA LEU A 119 -8.23 1.54 10.65
C LEU A 119 -9.59 2.19 10.96
N GLY A 120 -9.62 3.15 11.89
CA GLY A 120 -10.83 3.87 12.30
C GLY A 120 -11.61 3.22 13.45
N LEU A 121 -11.04 2.20 14.12
CA LEU A 121 -11.69 1.62 15.31
C LEU A 121 -11.67 2.65 16.44
N GLN A 122 -12.81 2.80 17.13
CA GLN A 122 -12.98 3.76 18.21
C GLN A 122 -13.82 3.18 19.35
N GLY A 123 -13.67 3.78 20.53
CA GLY A 123 -14.49 3.45 21.70
C GLY A 123 -14.38 1.99 22.11
N ILE A 124 -15.51 1.27 22.11
CA ILE A 124 -15.62 -0.12 22.55
C ILE A 124 -14.86 -1.08 21.61
N ASP A 125 -14.59 -0.69 20.37
CA ASP A 125 -13.86 -1.52 19.41
C ASP A 125 -12.35 -1.35 19.48
N LEU A 126 -11.84 -0.42 20.30
CA LEU A 126 -10.41 -0.32 20.55
C LEU A 126 -9.98 -1.44 21.52
N PRO A 127 -8.92 -2.21 21.21
CA PRO A 127 -8.43 -3.25 22.10
C PRO A 127 -7.85 -2.63 23.39
N GLN A 128 -8.18 -3.20 24.55
CA GLN A 128 -7.63 -2.75 25.84
C GLN A 128 -6.39 -3.53 26.28
N LYS A 129 -6.18 -4.70 25.68
CA LYS A 129 -5.03 -5.59 25.91
C LYS A 129 -4.71 -6.36 24.63
N LEU A 130 -3.53 -6.98 24.61
CA LEU A 130 -3.01 -7.68 23.44
C LEU A 130 -3.92 -8.83 22.98
N ASP A 131 -4.50 -9.57 23.93
CA ASP A 131 -5.37 -10.72 23.62
C ASP A 131 -6.63 -10.33 22.85
N ASP A 132 -7.14 -9.12 23.07
CA ASP A 132 -8.37 -8.65 22.44
C ASP A 132 -8.15 -8.14 21.01
N VAL A 133 -6.89 -7.88 20.61
CA VAL A 133 -6.57 -7.27 19.32
C VAL A 133 -7.08 -8.12 18.16
N VAL A 134 -6.86 -9.45 18.24
CA VAL A 134 -7.26 -10.37 17.17
C VAL A 134 -8.77 -10.36 16.97
N ASP A 135 -9.53 -10.43 18.06
CA ASP A 135 -11.00 -10.43 18.00
C ASP A 135 -11.58 -9.12 17.49
N ARG A 136 -10.93 -7.99 17.78
CA ARG A 136 -11.35 -6.65 17.33
C ARG A 136 -11.07 -6.48 15.84
N LEU A 137 -9.88 -6.87 15.38
CA LEU A 137 -9.52 -6.83 13.96
C LEU A 137 -10.39 -7.80 13.13
N ASN A 138 -10.64 -9.01 13.62
CA ASN A 138 -11.51 -9.96 12.92
C ASN A 138 -12.93 -9.41 12.72
N ARG A 139 -13.50 -8.74 13.72
CA ARG A 139 -14.81 -8.09 13.57
C ARG A 139 -14.79 -6.95 12.56
N TYR A 140 -13.74 -6.15 12.54
CA TYR A 140 -13.56 -5.11 11.53
C TYR A 140 -13.56 -5.68 10.10
N PHE A 141 -12.78 -6.73 9.86
CA PHE A 141 -12.67 -7.37 8.53
C PHE A 141 -13.88 -8.22 8.14
N GLN A 142 -14.73 -8.65 9.09
CA GLN A 142 -15.99 -9.35 8.79
C GLN A 142 -17.14 -8.38 8.49
N GLY A 143 -17.05 -7.12 8.94
CA GLY A 143 -18.07 -6.10 8.73
C GLY A 143 -17.82 -5.19 7.52
N SER A 144 -16.77 -5.45 6.73
CA SER A 144 -16.37 -4.66 5.56
C SER A 144 -16.56 -5.39 4.23
#